data_AF-A0A3C1PWH7-F1
#
_entry.id   AF-A0A3C1PWH7-F1
#
_cell.length_a   1.000
_cell.length_b   1.000
_cell.length_c   1.000
_cell.angle_alpha   90.00
_cell.angle_beta   90.00
_cell.angle_gamma   90.00
#
_symmetry.space_group_name_H-M   'P 1'
#
loop_
_entity.id
_entity.type
_entity.pdbx_description
1 polymer ?
#
loop_
_entity_poly.entity_id
_entity_poly.type
_entity_poly.pdbx_seq_one_letter_code
_entity_poly.pdbx_strand_id
1 'polypeptide(L)'
;MGQDLTHQKRRLSQANSAWVRQYACEDIDCLIICRGPIRKEVMDVLTEMGARYGILLSEKDSITYQNALAPELRLINDPTRIHRVPDYTGATREERDQRIEQIIQIALDNGHNSIFAGYGFMAEDQSLVRAIEESGLIFIGPCSRTVRQAGLKDEAKRAALASNVSIVPGIDDLTVRTLLAKAHDESGLQTIARAHHLDVPTGSTEYEQAEALLNTSYKALTDVITIDDIAEQAEIEVANLFNKQPNNRIRLKAIGGGGGKGQRIVAAPIDYAGDQATKVKNASAKVPALIREILNEVKATGRGDNKNILIELNIEATRHLEIQVIGNGDWCLTLGGRDCSLQMHEQKLLEVSTTTESLRAIIAESSKHPTQKRALE
;
A
#
# COMPACT_ATOMS: atom_id res chain seq x y z
N MET A 1 -35.38 -7.19 21.95
CA MET A 1 -34.10 -7.23 22.70
C MET A 1 -33.08 -6.48 21.87
N GLY A 2 -32.77 -5.23 22.22
CA GLY A 2 -31.68 -4.50 21.58
C GLY A 2 -30.38 -5.18 21.94
N GLN A 3 -29.83 -5.96 21.02
CA GLN A 3 -28.48 -6.48 21.16
C GLN A 3 -27.52 -5.32 20.87
N ASP A 4 -27.19 -4.57 21.91
CA ASP A 4 -26.07 -3.64 21.91
C ASP A 4 -24.78 -4.46 21.95
N LEU A 5 -24.39 -4.99 20.78
CA LEU A 5 -23.18 -5.81 20.59
C LEU A 5 -21.90 -4.95 20.59
N THR A 6 -22.05 -3.63 20.64
CA THR A 6 -20.98 -2.67 20.39
C THR A 6 -20.17 -2.36 21.65
N HIS A 7 -20.77 -2.43 22.84
CA HIS A 7 -20.13 -2.00 24.11
C HIS A 7 -20.35 -2.98 25.27
N GLN A 8 -19.96 -4.23 25.08
CA GLN A 8 -19.93 -5.21 26.18
C GLN A 8 -18.52 -5.31 26.77
N LYS A 9 -18.42 -5.65 28.05
CA LYS A 9 -17.14 -5.94 28.71
C LYS A 9 -16.56 -7.22 28.09
N ARG A 10 -15.55 -7.09 27.21
CA ARG A 10 -14.96 -8.18 26.41
C ARG A 10 -13.82 -8.93 27.12
N ARG A 11 -13.83 -8.96 28.45
CA ARG A 11 -12.79 -9.62 29.25
C ARG A 11 -13.03 -11.13 29.26
N LEU A 12 -12.46 -11.81 28.25
CA LEU A 12 -12.73 -13.22 28.00
C LEU A 12 -11.99 -14.14 28.96
N SER A 13 -10.94 -13.70 29.65
CA SER A 13 -10.24 -14.50 30.67
C SER A 13 -11.15 -15.00 31.80
N GLN A 14 -12.25 -14.28 32.06
CA GLN A 14 -13.23 -14.61 33.10
C GLN A 14 -14.39 -15.49 32.58
N ALA A 15 -14.38 -15.89 31.30
CA ALA A 15 -15.43 -16.71 30.73
C ALA A 15 -15.43 -18.12 31.34
N ASN A 16 -16.62 -18.71 31.52
CA ASN A 16 -16.75 -20.08 32.05
C ASN A 16 -16.17 -21.13 31.09
N SER A 17 -16.22 -20.89 29.78
CA SER A 17 -15.71 -21.82 28.76
C SER A 17 -14.19 -21.67 28.58
N ALA A 18 -13.47 -22.79 28.69
CA ALA A 18 -12.03 -22.84 28.40
C ALA A 18 -11.72 -22.43 26.94
N TRP A 19 -12.58 -22.82 26.00
CA TRP A 19 -12.47 -22.42 24.60
C TRP A 19 -12.64 -20.92 24.41
N VAL A 20 -13.52 -20.25 25.18
CA VAL A 20 -13.65 -18.78 25.09
C VAL A 20 -12.45 -18.08 25.69
N ARG A 21 -11.93 -18.57 26.82
CA ARG A 21 -10.75 -17.99 27.49
C ARG A 21 -9.49 -17.98 26.63
N GLN A 22 -9.37 -18.86 25.62
CA GLN A 22 -8.23 -18.85 24.71
C GLN A 22 -8.16 -17.59 23.82
N TYR A 23 -9.27 -16.85 23.72
CA TYR A 23 -9.36 -15.57 22.99
C TYR A 23 -9.23 -14.36 23.92
N ALA A 24 -8.82 -14.58 25.17
CA ALA A 24 -8.42 -13.52 26.08
C ALA A 24 -7.30 -12.67 25.46
N CYS A 25 -7.28 -11.38 25.78
CA CYS A 25 -6.27 -10.44 25.32
C CYS A 25 -5.72 -9.58 26.46
N GLU A 26 -5.99 -9.96 27.71
CA GLU A 26 -5.54 -9.25 28.90
C GLU A 26 -4.01 -9.30 29.08
N ASP A 27 -3.33 -10.21 28.37
CA ASP A 27 -1.87 -10.29 28.26
C ASP A 27 -1.29 -9.28 27.27
N ILE A 28 -2.11 -8.68 26.39
CA ILE A 28 -1.68 -7.64 25.46
C ILE A 28 -1.33 -6.35 26.23
N ASP A 29 -0.13 -5.83 25.97
CA ASP A 29 0.30 -4.49 26.31
C ASP A 29 0.77 -3.76 25.04
N CYS A 30 -0.13 -2.96 24.47
CA CYS A 30 0.01 -2.42 23.13
C CYS A 30 0.52 -0.97 23.12
N LEU A 31 1.59 -0.71 22.38
CA LEU A 31 1.99 0.65 22.02
C LEU A 31 1.22 1.10 20.76
N ILE A 32 0.35 2.09 20.91
CA ILE A 32 -0.44 2.66 19.81
C ILE A 32 0.34 3.80 19.15
N ILE A 33 0.71 3.64 17.88
CA ILE A 33 1.55 4.60 17.14
C ILE A 33 0.81 5.41 16.07
N CYS A 34 -0.52 5.26 15.98
CA CYS A 34 -1.39 6.11 15.15
C CYS A 34 -1.94 7.30 15.95
N ARG A 35 -2.72 8.19 15.31
CA ARG A 35 -3.39 9.36 15.93
C ARG A 35 -4.84 9.51 15.48
N GLY A 36 -5.58 10.41 16.14
CA GLY A 36 -6.94 10.78 15.73
C GLY A 36 -8.00 9.73 16.11
N PRO A 37 -9.13 9.66 15.38
CA PRO A 37 -10.26 8.79 15.73
C PRO A 37 -9.89 7.32 15.90
N ILE A 38 -9.02 6.78 15.04
CA ILE A 38 -8.58 5.38 15.10
C ILE A 38 -7.80 5.07 16.39
N ARG A 39 -6.97 6.01 16.88
CA ARG A 39 -6.30 5.83 18.18
C ARG A 39 -7.33 5.69 19.29
N LYS A 40 -8.34 6.58 19.30
CA LYS A 40 -9.40 6.59 20.30
C LYS A 40 -10.19 5.29 20.29
N GLU A 41 -10.58 4.81 19.11
CA GLU A 41 -11.31 3.56 18.93
C GLU A 41 -10.53 2.37 19.48
N VAL A 42 -9.23 2.29 19.18
CA VAL A 42 -8.37 1.20 19.68
C VAL A 42 -8.19 1.28 21.19
N MET A 43 -8.06 2.48 21.77
CA MET A 43 -8.04 2.65 23.22
C MET A 43 -9.31 2.09 23.86
N ASP A 44 -10.48 2.38 23.30
CA ASP A 44 -11.76 1.86 23.81
C ASP A 44 -11.83 0.34 23.71
N VAL A 45 -11.45 -0.23 22.56
CA VAL A 45 -11.43 -1.68 22.34
C VAL A 45 -10.49 -2.38 23.32
N LEU A 46 -9.26 -1.89 23.48
CA LEU A 46 -8.29 -2.48 24.41
C LEU A 46 -8.76 -2.38 25.87
N THR A 47 -9.37 -1.25 26.27
CA THR A 47 -9.99 -1.10 27.59
C THR A 47 -11.13 -2.08 27.82
N GLU A 48 -12.02 -2.25 26.83
CA GLU A 48 -13.14 -3.20 26.88
C GLU A 48 -12.65 -4.65 26.99
N MET A 49 -11.58 -5.01 26.27
CA MET A 49 -10.93 -6.33 26.31
C MET A 49 -10.11 -6.55 27.58
N GLY A 50 -9.76 -5.48 28.30
CA GLY A 50 -8.95 -5.53 29.51
C GLY A 50 -7.45 -5.58 29.28
N ALA A 51 -7.01 -5.34 28.05
CA ALA A 51 -5.62 -5.14 27.67
C ALA A 51 -5.05 -3.83 28.23
N ARG A 52 -3.73 -3.72 28.26
CA ARG A 52 -3.01 -2.48 28.58
C ARG A 52 -2.54 -1.81 27.29
N TYR A 53 -2.31 -0.51 27.36
CA TYR A 53 -1.75 0.24 26.25
C TYR A 53 -0.99 1.47 26.69
N GLY A 54 0.00 1.83 25.87
CA GLY A 54 0.63 3.14 25.81
C GLY A 54 0.32 3.81 24.47
N ILE A 55 0.58 5.11 24.38
CA ILE A 55 0.43 5.86 23.13
C ILE A 55 1.74 6.56 22.77
N LEU A 56 2.00 6.65 21.47
CA LEU A 56 3.00 7.54 20.93
C LEU A 56 2.38 8.92 20.70
N LEU A 57 3.00 9.98 21.18
CA LEU A 57 2.56 11.36 20.99
C LEU A 57 3.63 12.15 20.25
N SER A 58 3.32 12.57 19.02
CA SER A 58 4.18 13.52 18.31
C SER A 58 4.17 14.88 18.99
N GLU A 59 5.32 15.56 19.03
CA GLU A 59 5.40 16.97 19.45
C GLU A 59 4.54 17.90 18.56
N LYS A 60 4.25 17.51 17.31
CA LYS A 60 3.31 18.24 16.43
C LYS A 60 1.84 18.12 16.88
N ASP A 61 1.51 17.06 17.62
CA ASP A 61 0.19 16.83 18.23
C ASP A 61 0.12 17.27 19.70
N SER A 62 1.25 17.66 20.28
CA SER A 62 1.36 18.15 21.65
C SER A 62 0.74 19.55 21.77
N ILE A 63 0.21 19.84 22.95
CA ILE A 63 -0.55 21.05 23.35
C ILE A 63 0.19 22.40 23.17
N THR A 64 1.38 22.43 22.58
CA THR A 64 2.16 23.63 22.26
C THR A 64 1.63 24.38 21.04
N TYR A 65 0.72 23.78 20.24
CA TYR A 65 0.08 24.43 19.08
C TYR A 65 -1.41 24.73 19.35
N GLN A 66 -1.86 25.94 19.02
CA GLN A 66 -3.21 26.48 19.31
C GLN A 66 -4.40 25.63 18.82
N ASN A 67 -4.19 24.64 17.95
CA ASN A 67 -5.22 23.76 17.38
C ASN A 67 -4.96 22.25 17.58
N ALA A 68 -3.93 21.88 18.36
CA ALA A 68 -3.63 20.47 18.65
C ALA A 68 -4.53 19.99 19.80
N LEU A 69 -5.58 19.25 19.47
CA LEU A 69 -6.44 18.57 20.44
C LEU A 69 -6.38 17.08 20.12
N ALA A 70 -5.52 16.37 20.83
CA ALA A 70 -5.66 14.94 21.08
C ALA A 70 -6.62 14.79 22.28
N PRO A 71 -7.96 14.89 22.11
CA PRO A 71 -8.90 14.87 23.22
C PRO A 71 -8.77 13.62 24.09
N GLU A 72 -8.30 12.51 23.50
CA GLU A 72 -8.03 11.25 24.17
C GLU A 72 -6.99 11.35 25.29
N LEU A 73 -6.09 12.34 25.27
CA LEU A 73 -5.14 12.58 26.35
C LEU A 73 -5.84 12.86 27.69
N ARG A 74 -7.05 13.44 27.66
CA ARG A 74 -7.84 13.69 28.88
C ARG A 74 -8.38 12.41 29.52
N LEU A 75 -8.35 11.29 28.81
CA LEU A 75 -8.78 9.98 29.29
C LEU A 75 -7.62 9.15 29.85
N ILE A 76 -6.38 9.59 29.64
CA ILE A 76 -5.18 8.92 30.13
C ILE A 76 -4.81 9.53 31.48
N ASN A 77 -5.19 8.84 32.56
CA ASN A 77 -4.92 9.29 33.93
C ASN A 77 -3.47 9.02 34.37
N ASP A 78 -2.74 8.20 33.62
CA ASP A 78 -1.37 7.77 33.92
C ASP A 78 -0.41 8.33 32.86
N PRO A 79 0.32 9.42 33.17
CA PRO A 79 1.23 10.06 32.22
C PRO A 79 2.37 9.16 31.72
N THR A 80 2.71 8.10 32.45
CA THR A 80 3.78 7.17 32.07
C THR A 80 3.44 6.37 30.81
N ARG A 81 2.17 6.37 30.39
CA ARG A 81 1.68 5.73 29.16
C ARG A 81 1.82 6.59 27.91
N ILE A 82 2.34 7.82 28.05
CA ILE A 82 2.45 8.78 26.94
C ILE A 82 3.92 8.93 26.56
N HIS A 83 4.27 8.39 25.40
CA HIS A 83 5.65 8.36 24.91
C HIS A 83 5.84 9.41 23.83
N ARG A 84 6.66 10.41 24.11
CA ARG A 84 6.85 11.57 23.22
C ARG A 84 7.90 11.29 22.16
N VAL A 85 7.61 11.75 20.94
CA VAL A 85 8.52 11.65 19.81
C VAL A 85 8.41 12.92 18.95
N PRO A 86 9.45 13.35 18.22
CA PRO A 86 9.34 14.52 17.35
C PRO A 86 8.16 14.45 16.35
N ASP A 87 7.99 13.31 15.68
CA ASP A 87 6.90 13.03 14.73
C ASP A 87 6.68 11.51 14.52
N TYR A 88 5.67 11.12 13.73
CA TYR A 88 5.32 9.71 13.58
C TYR A 88 6.13 8.96 12.52
N THR A 89 6.87 9.63 11.63
CA THR A 89 7.42 8.99 10.42
C THR A 89 8.88 9.30 10.11
N GLY A 90 9.39 10.49 10.40
CA GLY A 90 10.60 11.06 9.79
C GLY A 90 10.30 11.70 8.43
N ALA A 91 11.05 12.73 8.05
CA ALA A 91 10.93 13.42 6.77
C ALA A 91 11.85 12.84 5.69
N THR A 92 13.00 12.29 6.09
CA THR A 92 13.94 11.57 5.22
C THR A 92 13.94 10.07 5.52
N ARG A 93 14.62 9.28 4.68
CA ARG A 93 14.79 7.85 4.91
C ARG A 93 15.55 7.57 6.20
N GLU A 94 16.63 8.32 6.45
CA GLU A 94 17.46 8.19 7.64
C GLU A 94 16.69 8.55 8.91
N GLU A 95 15.90 9.65 8.87
CA GLU A 95 15.03 10.03 10.00
C GLU A 95 13.95 8.98 10.25
N ARG A 96 13.44 8.34 9.20
CA ARG A 96 12.46 7.25 9.32
C ARG A 96 13.08 6.00 9.94
N ASP A 97 14.28 5.61 9.52
CA ASP A 97 14.97 4.46 10.10
C ASP A 97 15.27 4.71 11.60
N GLN A 98 15.73 5.91 11.94
CA GLN A 98 15.86 6.36 13.34
C GLN A 98 14.53 6.35 14.09
N ARG A 99 13.42 6.72 13.42
CA ARG A 99 12.09 6.71 14.03
C ARG A 99 11.63 5.30 14.37
N ILE A 100 11.86 4.35 13.46
CA ILE A 100 11.53 2.94 13.67
C ILE A 100 12.29 2.42 14.89
N GLU A 101 13.60 2.66 14.95
CA GLU A 101 14.43 2.25 16.09
C GLU A 101 13.93 2.89 17.41
N GLN A 102 13.63 4.19 17.39
CA GLN A 102 13.07 4.88 18.55
C GLN A 102 11.75 4.27 19.03
N ILE A 103 10.82 3.93 18.12
CA ILE A 103 9.52 3.33 18.46
C ILE A 103 9.72 1.95 19.10
N ILE A 104 10.61 1.12 18.56
CA ILE A 104 10.91 -0.20 19.09
C ILE A 104 11.53 -0.09 20.48
N GLN A 105 12.50 0.82 20.66
CA GLN A 105 13.13 1.02 21.96
C GLN A 105 12.12 1.48 23.02
N ILE A 106 11.21 2.40 22.66
CA ILE A 106 10.12 2.83 23.54
C ILE A 106 9.24 1.64 23.95
N ALA A 107 8.88 0.76 23.00
CA ALA A 107 8.08 -0.42 23.32
C ALA A 107 8.80 -1.33 24.33
N LEU A 108 10.07 -1.63 24.08
CA LEU A 108 10.88 -2.51 24.93
C LEU A 108 11.12 -1.93 26.33
N ASP A 109 11.54 -0.66 26.42
CA ASP A 109 11.86 0.00 27.69
C ASP A 109 10.65 0.10 28.62
N ASN A 110 9.45 0.16 28.05
CA ASN A 110 8.20 0.30 28.81
C ASN A 110 7.43 -1.03 28.94
N GLY A 111 8.00 -2.14 28.46
CA GLY A 111 7.41 -3.47 28.59
C GLY A 111 6.14 -3.69 27.74
N HIS A 112 5.94 -2.89 26.69
CA HIS A 112 4.92 -3.17 25.69
C HIS A 112 5.33 -4.40 24.88
N ASN A 113 4.41 -5.33 24.65
CA ASN A 113 4.66 -6.56 23.90
C ASN A 113 4.11 -6.54 22.47
N SER A 114 3.37 -5.49 22.13
CA SER A 114 2.72 -5.35 20.83
C SER A 114 2.65 -3.90 20.37
N ILE A 115 2.53 -3.70 19.06
CA ILE A 115 2.43 -2.39 18.42
C ILE A 115 1.24 -2.38 17.46
N PHE A 116 0.43 -1.33 17.52
CA PHE A 116 -0.68 -1.08 16.59
C PHE A 116 -0.49 0.26 15.86
N ALA A 117 -0.47 0.20 14.52
CA ALA A 117 -0.18 1.35 13.66
C ALA A 117 -1.41 2.03 13.04
N GLY A 118 -2.62 1.51 13.24
CA GLY A 118 -3.84 2.08 12.65
C GLY A 118 -3.82 2.08 11.13
N TYR A 119 -4.26 3.17 10.52
CA TYR A 119 -4.17 3.43 9.09
C TYR A 119 -3.39 4.72 8.81
N GLY A 120 -2.77 4.81 7.64
CA GLY A 120 -1.86 5.91 7.30
C GLY A 120 -0.54 5.85 8.05
N PHE A 121 0.24 6.93 8.02
CA PHE A 121 1.61 7.00 8.56
C PHE A 121 2.47 5.82 8.07
N MET A 122 2.85 4.92 8.98
CA MET A 122 3.71 3.77 8.72
C MET A 122 2.95 2.44 8.80
N ALA A 123 1.61 2.45 8.81
CA ALA A 123 0.83 1.21 8.94
C ALA A 123 1.07 0.20 7.82
N GLU A 124 1.47 0.66 6.64
CA GLU A 124 1.81 -0.15 5.46
C GLU A 124 3.33 -0.10 5.16
N ASP A 125 4.15 0.36 6.12
CA ASP A 125 5.60 0.42 5.96
C ASP A 125 6.23 -0.93 6.31
N GLN A 126 6.73 -1.64 5.28
CA GLN A 126 7.36 -2.93 5.45
C GLN A 126 8.56 -2.90 6.41
N SER A 127 9.37 -1.84 6.38
CA SER A 127 10.58 -1.73 7.20
C SER A 127 10.23 -1.65 8.67
N LEU A 128 9.19 -0.89 9.03
CA LEU A 128 8.66 -0.87 10.39
C LEU A 128 8.18 -2.25 10.83
N VAL A 129 7.29 -2.89 10.05
CA VAL A 129 6.72 -4.19 10.43
C VAL A 129 7.83 -5.23 10.61
N ARG A 130 8.81 -5.24 9.71
CA ARG A 130 9.97 -6.14 9.79
C ARG A 130 10.80 -5.89 11.04
N ALA A 131 11.08 -4.62 11.37
CA ALA A 131 11.87 -4.29 12.55
C ALA A 131 11.12 -4.66 13.85
N ILE A 132 9.79 -4.53 13.89
CA ILE A 132 8.96 -5.01 15.01
C ILE A 132 9.10 -6.53 15.15
N GLU A 133 8.95 -7.28 14.06
CA GLU A 133 9.11 -8.75 14.05
C GLU A 133 10.51 -9.17 14.52
N GLU A 134 11.57 -8.53 14.02
CA GLU A 134 12.97 -8.82 14.37
C GLU A 134 13.31 -8.48 15.83
N SER A 135 12.57 -7.54 16.45
CA SER A 135 12.70 -7.18 17.87
C SER A 135 11.97 -8.12 18.84
N GLY A 136 11.20 -9.09 18.32
CA GLY A 136 10.39 -10.00 19.13
C GLY A 136 9.06 -9.41 19.64
N LEU A 137 8.69 -8.23 19.16
CA LEU A 137 7.40 -7.58 19.44
C LEU A 137 6.31 -8.10 18.48
N ILE A 138 5.06 -8.07 18.92
CA ILE A 138 3.92 -8.47 18.10
C ILE A 138 3.41 -7.25 17.33
N PHE A 139 3.48 -7.28 16.00
CA PHE A 139 2.74 -6.31 15.18
C PHE A 139 1.26 -6.71 15.08
N ILE A 140 0.36 -5.84 15.50
CA ILE A 140 -1.09 -6.05 15.35
C ILE A 140 -1.48 -5.66 13.92
N GLY A 141 -1.23 -6.58 12.99
CA GLY A 141 -1.48 -6.42 11.56
C GLY A 141 -0.89 -7.60 10.76
N PRO A 142 -0.89 -7.50 9.41
CA PRO A 142 -0.25 -8.51 8.57
C PRO A 142 1.28 -8.49 8.74
N CYS A 143 1.91 -9.65 8.55
CA CYS A 143 3.37 -9.77 8.63
C CYS A 143 4.08 -8.97 7.53
N SER A 144 5.36 -8.65 7.72
CA SER A 144 6.16 -7.80 6.83
C SER A 144 6.17 -8.30 5.38
N ARG A 145 6.22 -9.62 5.17
CA ARG A 145 6.09 -10.24 3.85
C ARG A 145 4.78 -9.86 3.15
N THR A 146 3.67 -9.94 3.87
CA THR A 146 2.33 -9.65 3.34
C THR A 146 2.18 -8.15 3.08
N VAL A 147 2.69 -7.30 3.98
CA VAL A 147 2.72 -5.84 3.79
C VAL A 147 3.47 -5.48 2.50
N ARG A 148 4.63 -6.10 2.24
CA ARG A 148 5.37 -5.87 0.99
C ARG A 148 4.57 -6.26 -0.25
N GLN A 149 4.05 -7.50 -0.24
CA GLN A 149 3.33 -8.08 -1.37
C GLN A 149 2.05 -7.29 -1.71
N ALA A 150 1.38 -6.73 -0.71
CA ALA A 150 0.18 -5.93 -0.90
C ALA A 150 0.47 -4.44 -1.16
N GLY A 151 1.55 -3.90 -0.60
CA GLY A 151 1.89 -2.47 -0.66
C GLY A 151 2.47 -2.03 -2.00
N LEU A 152 3.22 -2.90 -2.68
CA LEU A 152 3.74 -2.63 -4.02
C LEU A 152 2.73 -3.06 -5.08
N LYS A 153 2.20 -2.11 -5.85
CA LYS A 153 1.09 -2.38 -6.79
C LYS A 153 1.42 -3.45 -7.84
N ASP A 154 2.68 -3.53 -8.26
CA ASP A 154 3.16 -4.55 -9.20
C ASP A 154 3.24 -5.95 -8.54
N GLU A 155 3.75 -6.06 -7.30
CA GLU A 155 3.72 -7.32 -6.54
C GLU A 155 2.27 -7.76 -6.26
N ALA A 156 1.40 -6.81 -5.89
CA ALA A 156 -0.01 -7.09 -5.61
C ALA A 156 -0.74 -7.63 -6.84
N LYS A 157 -0.47 -7.06 -8.02
CA LYS A 157 -1.02 -7.57 -9.29
C LYS A 157 -0.50 -8.94 -9.66
N ARG A 158 0.81 -9.19 -9.47
CA ARG A 158 1.39 -10.51 -9.69
C ARG A 158 0.75 -11.56 -8.77
N ALA A 159 0.56 -11.23 -7.49
CA ALA A 159 -0.12 -12.10 -6.53
C ALA A 159 -1.59 -12.35 -6.91
N ALA A 160 -2.30 -11.31 -7.37
CA ALA A 160 -3.67 -11.41 -7.85
C ALA A 160 -3.77 -12.36 -9.07
N LEU A 161 -2.91 -12.18 -10.07
CA LEU A 161 -2.85 -13.06 -11.24
C LEU A 161 -2.53 -14.51 -10.88
N ALA A 162 -1.55 -14.73 -10.00
CA ALA A 162 -1.21 -16.07 -9.50
C ALA A 162 -2.37 -16.74 -8.76
N SER A 163 -3.27 -15.93 -8.18
CA SER A 163 -4.50 -16.38 -7.51
C SER A 163 -5.72 -16.40 -8.45
N ASN A 164 -5.52 -16.27 -9.77
CA ASN A 164 -6.57 -16.24 -10.78
C ASN A 164 -7.61 -15.11 -10.57
N VAL A 165 -7.17 -14.00 -9.97
CA VAL A 165 -7.95 -12.77 -9.82
C VAL A 165 -7.70 -11.87 -11.03
N SER A 166 -8.78 -11.34 -11.61
CA SER A 166 -8.69 -10.44 -12.76
C SER A 166 -8.07 -9.10 -12.36
N ILE A 167 -7.13 -8.62 -13.18
CA ILE A 167 -6.50 -7.31 -13.02
C ILE A 167 -6.79 -6.41 -14.24
N VAL A 168 -6.58 -5.11 -14.07
CA VAL A 168 -6.66 -4.16 -15.18
C VAL A 168 -5.51 -4.44 -16.16
N PRO A 169 -5.78 -4.63 -17.46
CA PRO A 169 -4.75 -4.82 -18.48
C PRO A 169 -3.78 -3.64 -18.51
N GLY A 170 -2.49 -3.96 -18.62
CA GLY A 170 -1.45 -2.94 -18.60
C GLY A 170 -0.05 -3.54 -18.55
N ILE A 171 0.90 -2.66 -18.25
CA ILE A 171 2.32 -2.95 -18.03
C ILE A 171 2.60 -2.67 -16.57
N ASP A 172 3.17 -3.64 -15.87
CA ASP A 172 3.44 -3.57 -14.43
C ASP A 172 4.94 -3.57 -14.10
N ASP A 173 5.79 -3.71 -15.11
CA ASP A 173 7.22 -4.00 -15.05
C ASP A 173 8.07 -2.99 -15.84
N LEU A 174 7.66 -1.72 -15.87
CA LEU A 174 8.29 -0.68 -16.70
C LEU A 174 9.80 -0.57 -16.48
N THR A 175 10.28 -0.59 -15.23
CA THR A 175 11.72 -0.51 -14.94
C THR A 175 12.51 -1.70 -15.47
N VAL A 176 11.92 -2.91 -15.43
CA VAL A 176 12.53 -4.11 -16.02
C VAL A 176 12.65 -3.94 -17.52
N ARG A 177 11.58 -3.46 -18.19
CA ARG A 177 11.59 -3.17 -19.63
C ARG A 177 12.61 -2.10 -20.00
N THR A 178 12.73 -1.03 -19.21
CA THR A 178 13.75 0.01 -19.40
C THR A 178 15.15 -0.57 -19.31
N LEU A 179 15.42 -1.39 -18.29
CA LEU A 179 16.74 -2.00 -18.13
C LEU A 179 17.05 -2.96 -19.28
N LEU A 180 16.10 -3.78 -19.72
CA LEU A 180 16.26 -4.66 -20.88
C LEU A 180 16.48 -3.87 -22.18
N ALA A 181 15.73 -2.78 -22.40
CA ALA A 181 15.90 -1.92 -23.56
C ALA A 181 17.30 -1.28 -23.60
N LYS A 182 17.84 -0.90 -22.43
CA LYS A 182 19.18 -0.34 -22.26
C LYS A 182 20.29 -1.38 -22.39
N ALA A 183 20.06 -2.59 -21.89
CA ALA A 183 21.02 -3.69 -21.93
C ALA A 183 21.09 -4.37 -23.29
N HIS A 184 19.99 -4.38 -24.04
CA HIS A 184 19.77 -5.12 -25.29
C HIS A 184 19.78 -6.65 -25.16
N ASP A 185 20.71 -7.21 -24.37
CA ASP A 185 20.86 -8.65 -24.13
C ASP A 185 21.45 -8.96 -22.74
N GLU A 186 21.60 -10.26 -22.44
CA GLU A 186 22.24 -10.76 -21.21
C GLU A 186 23.66 -10.18 -21.00
N SER A 187 24.46 -10.04 -22.06
CA SER A 187 25.83 -9.50 -21.95
C SER A 187 25.84 -8.02 -21.53
N GLY A 188 24.83 -7.26 -21.97
CA GLY A 188 24.59 -5.90 -21.54
C GLY A 188 24.22 -5.81 -20.06
N LEU A 189 23.36 -6.72 -19.56
CA LEU A 189 23.02 -6.77 -18.13
C LEU A 189 24.27 -7.02 -17.26
N GLN A 190 25.13 -7.95 -17.67
CA GLN A 190 26.39 -8.22 -16.97
C GLN A 190 27.34 -7.01 -17.01
N THR A 191 27.39 -6.30 -18.14
CA THR A 191 28.22 -5.09 -18.31
C THR A 191 27.75 -3.97 -17.38
N ILE A 192 26.43 -3.74 -17.31
CA ILE A 192 25.81 -2.76 -16.41
C ILE A 192 26.10 -3.15 -14.95
N ALA A 193 25.89 -4.41 -14.57
CA ALA A 193 26.17 -4.88 -13.20
C ALA A 193 27.62 -4.58 -12.78
N ARG A 194 28.60 -4.94 -13.63
CA ARG A 194 30.03 -4.70 -13.37
C ARG A 194 30.38 -3.21 -13.31
N ALA A 195 29.81 -2.39 -14.19
CA ALA A 195 30.04 -0.95 -14.22
C ALA A 195 29.57 -0.25 -12.93
N HIS A 196 28.54 -0.81 -12.29
CA HIS A 196 27.98 -0.32 -11.02
C HIS A 196 28.50 -1.05 -9.79
N HIS A 197 29.49 -1.94 -9.92
CA HIS A 197 30.04 -2.77 -8.84
C HIS A 197 28.98 -3.62 -8.12
N LEU A 198 27.99 -4.11 -8.86
CA LEU A 198 26.92 -4.99 -8.38
C LEU A 198 27.20 -6.44 -8.76
N ASP A 199 26.59 -7.37 -8.02
CA ASP A 199 26.63 -8.78 -8.35
C ASP A 199 26.02 -9.04 -9.73
N VAL A 200 26.68 -9.91 -10.49
CA VAL A 200 26.19 -10.32 -11.81
C VAL A 200 24.90 -11.13 -11.61
N PRO A 201 23.80 -10.78 -12.32
CA PRO A 201 22.53 -11.43 -12.10
C PRO A 201 22.56 -12.92 -12.46
N THR A 202 21.91 -13.74 -11.62
CA THR A 202 21.82 -15.20 -11.74
C THR A 202 20.35 -15.61 -11.88
N GLY A 203 19.81 -15.53 -13.10
CA GLY A 203 18.42 -15.88 -13.42
C GLY A 203 18.34 -16.80 -14.63
N SER A 204 17.24 -17.55 -14.77
CA SER A 204 17.03 -18.49 -15.87
C SER A 204 16.58 -17.80 -17.16
N THR A 205 16.09 -16.56 -17.05
CA THR A 205 15.65 -15.73 -18.16
C THR A 205 16.23 -14.32 -18.05
N GLU A 206 16.35 -13.60 -19.16
CA GLU A 206 16.80 -12.19 -19.18
C GLU A 206 15.92 -11.31 -18.28
N TYR A 207 14.61 -11.59 -18.23
CA TYR A 207 13.67 -10.90 -17.36
C TYR A 207 14.03 -11.09 -15.87
N GLU A 208 14.21 -12.35 -15.43
CA GLU A 208 14.59 -12.66 -14.05
C GLU A 208 15.95 -12.04 -13.68
N GLN A 209 16.90 -12.04 -14.63
CA GLN A 209 18.19 -11.41 -14.45
C GLN A 209 18.09 -9.88 -14.30
N ALA A 210 17.28 -9.22 -15.13
CA ALA A 210 17.05 -7.79 -15.04
C ALA A 210 16.33 -7.40 -13.73
N GLU A 211 15.30 -8.15 -13.32
CA GLU A 211 14.62 -7.95 -12.03
C GLU A 211 15.58 -8.14 -10.85
N ALA A 212 16.42 -9.18 -10.89
CA ALA A 212 17.44 -9.41 -9.86
C ALA A 212 18.45 -8.26 -9.78
N LEU A 213 18.92 -7.75 -10.93
CA LEU A 213 19.86 -6.63 -10.98
C LEU A 213 19.26 -5.34 -10.41
N LEU A 214 18.00 -5.02 -10.75
CA LEU A 214 17.28 -3.87 -10.16
C LEU A 214 17.16 -4.00 -8.64
N ASN A 215 16.75 -5.18 -8.15
CA ASN A 215 16.63 -5.41 -6.71
C ASN A 215 17.96 -5.27 -5.97
N THR A 216 19.05 -5.74 -6.56
CA THR A 216 20.41 -5.56 -6.00
C THR A 216 20.82 -4.10 -6.04
N SER A 217 20.49 -3.35 -7.11
CA SER A 217 20.81 -1.93 -7.21
C SER A 217 20.06 -1.10 -6.16
N TYR A 218 18.79 -1.40 -5.90
CA TYR A 218 17.99 -0.73 -4.86
C TYR A 218 18.58 -0.94 -3.46
N LYS A 219 19.03 -2.16 -3.15
CA LYS A 219 19.71 -2.47 -1.88
C LYS A 219 21.05 -1.75 -1.75
N ALA A 220 21.79 -1.63 -2.85
CA ALA A 220 23.07 -0.93 -2.92
C ALA A 220 22.93 0.60 -3.08
N LEU A 221 21.71 1.16 -2.99
CA LEU A 221 21.43 2.58 -3.15
C LEU A 221 22.01 3.17 -4.45
N THR A 222 21.93 2.38 -5.52
CA THR A 222 22.52 2.71 -6.82
C THR A 222 21.47 2.61 -7.92
N ASP A 223 21.45 3.60 -8.81
CA ASP A 223 20.57 3.61 -9.98
C ASP A 223 21.32 3.09 -11.21
N VAL A 224 20.87 1.96 -11.76
CA VAL A 224 21.38 1.39 -13.02
C VAL A 224 20.65 1.94 -14.26
N ILE A 225 19.47 2.51 -14.04
CA ILE A 225 18.64 3.22 -15.02
C ILE A 225 18.26 4.59 -14.47
N THR A 226 18.23 5.59 -15.34
CA THR A 226 17.90 6.97 -14.97
C THR A 226 16.39 7.22 -15.05
N ILE A 227 15.91 8.30 -14.44
CA ILE A 227 14.52 8.74 -14.62
C ILE A 227 14.22 9.06 -16.08
N ASP A 228 15.21 9.56 -16.83
CA ASP A 228 15.05 9.86 -18.25
C ASP A 228 14.94 8.56 -19.08
N ASP A 229 15.73 7.53 -18.77
CA ASP A 229 15.62 6.20 -19.38
C ASP A 229 14.19 5.63 -19.18
N ILE A 230 13.66 5.75 -17.95
CA ILE A 230 12.31 5.28 -17.61
C ILE A 230 11.24 6.09 -18.35
N ALA A 231 11.40 7.41 -18.41
CA ALA A 231 10.46 8.31 -19.07
C ALA A 231 10.39 8.08 -20.58
N GLU A 232 11.54 7.83 -21.22
CA GLU A 232 11.63 7.49 -22.66
C GLU A 232 10.98 6.13 -22.93
N GLN A 233 11.31 5.10 -22.14
CA GLN A 233 10.67 3.79 -22.29
C GLN A 233 9.16 3.87 -22.07
N ALA A 234 8.69 4.66 -21.10
CA ALA A 234 7.26 4.84 -20.83
C ALA A 234 6.53 5.44 -22.04
N GLU A 235 7.13 6.40 -22.75
CA GLU A 235 6.56 6.97 -23.97
C GLU A 235 6.37 5.91 -25.05
N ILE A 236 7.38 5.05 -25.26
CA ILE A 236 7.33 3.94 -26.23
C ILE A 236 6.21 2.97 -25.87
N GLU A 237 6.14 2.55 -24.61
CA GLU A 237 5.15 1.59 -24.13
C GLU A 237 3.72 2.15 -24.20
N VAL A 238 3.54 3.43 -23.87
CA VAL A 238 2.26 4.11 -24.03
C VAL A 238 1.86 4.21 -25.50
N ALA A 239 2.78 4.56 -26.41
CA ALA A 239 2.51 4.61 -27.84
C ALA A 239 2.09 3.23 -28.39
N ASN A 240 2.76 2.16 -27.94
CA ASN A 240 2.41 0.79 -28.29
C ASN A 240 1.00 0.40 -27.81
N LEU A 241 0.65 0.80 -26.59
CA LEU A 241 -0.68 0.54 -26.03
C LEU A 241 -1.76 1.35 -26.77
N PHE A 242 -1.50 2.60 -27.10
CA PHE A 242 -2.39 3.47 -27.89
C PHE A 242 -2.60 2.98 -29.33
N ASN A 243 -1.59 2.37 -29.95
CA ASN A 243 -1.77 1.73 -31.26
C ASN A 243 -2.78 0.58 -31.21
N LYS A 244 -2.84 -0.14 -30.07
CA LYS A 244 -3.78 -1.25 -29.86
C LYS A 244 -5.16 -0.78 -29.36
N GLN A 245 -5.19 0.29 -28.58
CA GLN A 245 -6.38 0.80 -27.88
C GLN A 245 -6.51 2.32 -28.04
N PRO A 246 -6.76 2.85 -29.25
CA PRO A 246 -6.66 4.28 -29.55
C PRO A 246 -7.77 5.14 -28.95
N ASN A 247 -8.86 4.51 -28.50
CA ASN A 247 -10.00 5.18 -27.90
C ASN A 247 -9.93 5.22 -26.37
N ASN A 248 -8.98 4.52 -25.77
CA ASN A 248 -8.86 4.40 -24.33
C ASN A 248 -7.82 5.39 -23.81
N ARG A 249 -8.15 6.07 -22.72
CA ARG A 249 -7.17 6.81 -21.92
C ARG A 249 -6.28 5.81 -21.19
N ILE A 250 -5.08 6.25 -20.83
CA ILE A 250 -4.12 5.44 -20.06
C ILE A 250 -3.91 6.09 -18.69
N ARG A 251 -3.83 5.26 -17.66
CA ARG A 251 -3.53 5.69 -16.28
C ARG A 251 -2.12 5.23 -15.92
N LEU A 252 -1.27 6.18 -15.56
CA LEU A 252 0.07 5.96 -15.02
C LEU A 252 -0.03 5.94 -13.50
N LYS A 253 0.60 4.96 -12.83
CA LYS A 253 0.61 4.84 -11.37
C LYS A 253 1.97 4.44 -10.84
N ALA A 254 2.55 5.19 -9.92
CA ALA A 254 3.71 4.70 -9.18
C ALA A 254 3.36 3.45 -8.37
N ILE A 255 4.31 2.51 -8.25
CA ILE A 255 4.15 1.31 -7.43
C ILE A 255 3.89 1.63 -5.95
N GLY A 256 4.48 2.73 -5.46
CA GLY A 256 4.29 3.26 -4.13
C GLY A 256 3.37 4.49 -4.14
N GLY A 257 2.67 4.70 -3.03
CA GLY A 257 1.73 5.81 -2.84
C GLY A 257 0.28 5.34 -2.68
N GLY A 258 -0.55 6.19 -2.06
CA GLY A 258 -1.94 5.90 -1.74
C GLY A 258 -2.80 7.16 -1.62
N GLY A 259 -4.12 7.00 -1.49
CA GLY A 259 -5.05 8.12 -1.30
C GLY A 259 -5.16 9.07 -2.50
N GLY A 260 -5.00 8.54 -3.72
CA GLY A 260 -5.14 9.30 -4.97
C GLY A 260 -3.84 9.92 -5.50
N LYS A 261 -2.75 9.89 -4.74
CA LYS A 261 -1.44 10.47 -5.11
C LYS A 261 -0.61 9.56 -6.01
N GLY A 262 0.30 10.15 -6.79
CA GLY A 262 1.27 9.41 -7.60
C GLY A 262 0.66 8.71 -8.81
N GLN A 263 -0.38 9.31 -9.40
CA GLN A 263 -1.02 8.79 -10.61
C GLN A 263 -1.43 9.92 -11.56
N ARG A 264 -1.37 9.68 -12.88
CA ARG A 264 -1.81 10.65 -13.90
C ARG A 264 -2.59 9.94 -15.00
N ILE A 265 -3.53 10.65 -15.62
CA ILE A 265 -4.28 10.17 -16.78
C ILE A 265 -3.69 10.82 -18.03
N VAL A 266 -3.36 10.00 -19.02
CA VAL A 266 -2.94 10.41 -20.36
C VAL A 266 -4.18 10.40 -21.26
N ALA A 267 -4.42 11.50 -21.96
CA ALA A 267 -5.53 11.64 -22.90
C ALA A 267 -5.41 10.64 -24.05
N ALA A 268 -6.56 10.23 -24.62
CA ALA A 268 -6.59 9.23 -25.67
C ALA A 268 -6.15 9.85 -27.02
N PRO A 269 -5.50 9.08 -27.91
CA PRO A 269 -5.11 9.56 -29.24
C PRO A 269 -6.26 10.16 -30.05
N ILE A 270 -7.49 9.65 -29.87
CA ILE A 270 -8.67 10.15 -30.60
C ILE A 270 -8.92 11.64 -30.39
N ASP A 271 -8.54 12.19 -29.23
CA ASP A 271 -8.70 13.59 -28.83
C ASP A 271 -7.70 14.54 -29.52
N TYR A 272 -6.71 14.00 -30.22
CA TYR A 272 -5.70 14.75 -30.95
C TYR A 272 -6.06 14.90 -32.43
N ALA A 273 -5.59 15.98 -33.05
CA ALA A 273 -5.72 16.21 -34.49
C ALA A 273 -4.63 15.48 -35.28
N GLY A 274 -4.92 15.16 -36.55
CA GLY A 274 -3.99 14.49 -37.47
C GLY A 274 -4.37 13.05 -37.80
N ASP A 275 -3.47 12.36 -38.51
CA ASP A 275 -3.58 10.94 -38.77
C ASP A 275 -3.29 10.08 -37.52
N GLN A 276 -3.50 8.77 -37.61
CA GLN A 276 -3.33 7.87 -36.48
C GLN A 276 -1.92 7.94 -35.86
N ALA A 277 -0.88 8.00 -36.69
CA ALA A 277 0.51 8.05 -36.21
C ALA A 277 0.80 9.37 -35.48
N THR A 278 0.34 10.49 -36.03
CA THR A 278 0.48 11.83 -35.42
C THR A 278 -0.29 11.92 -34.11
N LYS A 279 -1.52 11.37 -34.08
CA LYS A 279 -2.35 11.31 -32.87
C LYS A 279 -1.66 10.56 -31.73
N VAL A 280 -1.16 9.35 -32.02
CA VAL A 280 -0.45 8.51 -31.04
C VAL A 280 0.80 9.22 -30.54
N LYS A 281 1.62 9.76 -31.45
CA LYS A 281 2.83 10.52 -31.09
C LYS A 281 2.52 11.72 -30.21
N ASN A 282 1.51 12.50 -30.54
CA ASN A 282 1.14 13.70 -29.77
C ASN A 282 0.59 13.34 -28.38
N ALA A 283 -0.13 12.22 -28.26
CA ALA A 283 -0.62 11.72 -26.98
C ALA A 283 0.51 11.18 -26.10
N SER A 284 1.40 10.35 -26.66
CA SER A 284 2.51 9.74 -25.92
C SER A 284 3.58 10.75 -25.50
N ALA A 285 3.82 11.81 -26.27
CA ALA A 285 4.83 12.84 -25.97
C ALA A 285 4.62 13.58 -24.64
N LYS A 286 3.44 13.47 -24.01
CA LYS A 286 3.18 14.03 -22.67
C LYS A 286 3.69 13.14 -21.53
N VAL A 287 3.88 11.84 -21.80
CA VAL A 287 4.22 10.83 -20.80
C VAL A 287 5.51 11.15 -20.04
N PRO A 288 6.62 11.56 -20.68
CA PRO A 288 7.87 11.80 -19.95
C PRO A 288 7.76 12.87 -18.87
N ALA A 289 6.97 13.92 -19.10
CA ALA A 289 6.75 14.97 -18.09
C ALA A 289 5.90 14.45 -16.93
N LEU A 290 4.86 13.66 -17.22
CA LEU A 290 3.98 13.06 -16.21
C LEU A 290 4.71 12.04 -15.33
N ILE A 291 5.63 11.25 -15.88
CA ILE A 291 6.47 10.32 -15.11
C ILE A 291 7.29 11.06 -14.05
N ARG A 292 7.96 12.16 -14.45
CA ARG A 292 8.74 12.98 -13.52
C ARG A 292 7.87 13.61 -12.44
N GLU A 293 6.68 14.08 -12.80
CA GLU A 293 5.71 14.64 -11.85
C GLU A 293 5.26 13.60 -10.83
N ILE A 294 4.90 12.39 -11.29
CA ILE A 294 4.50 11.27 -10.43
C ILE A 294 5.61 10.91 -9.45
N LEU A 295 6.84 10.71 -9.94
CA LEU A 295 7.98 10.31 -9.11
C LEU A 295 8.34 11.38 -8.07
N ASN A 296 8.27 12.66 -8.45
CA ASN A 296 8.45 13.77 -7.51
C ASN A 296 7.36 13.78 -6.43
N GLU A 297 6.10 13.57 -6.80
CA GLU A 297 4.97 13.57 -5.87
C GLU A 297 5.08 12.47 -4.81
N VAL A 298 5.51 11.27 -5.22
CA VAL A 298 5.72 10.13 -4.30
C VAL A 298 7.11 10.10 -3.67
N LYS A 299 7.94 11.12 -3.93
CA LYS A 299 9.32 11.24 -3.43
C LYS A 299 10.22 10.04 -3.78
N ALA A 300 10.01 9.42 -4.95
CA ALA A 300 10.81 8.30 -5.45
C ALA A 300 11.92 8.76 -6.41
N THR A 301 12.55 9.90 -6.11
CA THR A 301 13.64 10.48 -6.93
C THR A 301 15.02 10.28 -6.32
N GLY A 302 15.11 9.69 -5.14
CA GLY A 302 16.36 9.36 -4.47
C GLY A 302 17.08 8.16 -5.11
N ARG A 303 18.35 8.00 -4.75
CA ARG A 303 19.20 6.91 -5.26
C ARG A 303 18.76 5.56 -4.69
N GLY A 304 18.57 4.59 -5.58
CA GLY A 304 18.10 3.25 -5.20
C GLY A 304 16.63 3.18 -4.79
N ASP A 305 15.88 4.29 -4.89
CA ASP A 305 14.42 4.22 -4.82
C ASP A 305 13.90 3.39 -5.98
N ASN A 306 12.91 2.54 -5.71
CA ASN A 306 12.22 1.83 -6.78
C ASN A 306 11.25 2.78 -7.49
N LYS A 307 11.59 3.10 -8.75
CA LYS A 307 10.92 4.11 -9.58
C LYS A 307 9.92 3.51 -10.57
N ASN A 308 9.49 2.27 -10.34
CA ASN A 308 8.59 1.57 -11.25
C ASN A 308 7.21 2.26 -11.33
N ILE A 309 6.67 2.32 -12.53
CA ILE A 309 5.36 2.92 -12.85
C ILE A 309 4.54 1.89 -13.63
N LEU A 310 3.33 1.63 -13.16
CA LEU A 310 2.32 0.87 -13.89
C LEU A 310 1.69 1.74 -14.98
N ILE A 311 1.46 1.15 -16.15
CA ILE A 311 0.77 1.77 -17.30
C ILE A 311 -0.49 0.94 -17.57
N GLU A 312 -1.66 1.46 -17.20
CA GLU A 312 -2.92 0.72 -17.24
C GLU A 312 -3.92 1.38 -18.19
N LEU A 313 -4.87 0.60 -18.71
CA LEU A 313 -6.06 1.21 -19.30
C LEU A 313 -6.86 1.95 -18.24
N ASN A 314 -7.23 3.20 -18.51
CA ASN A 314 -8.13 3.94 -17.65
C ASN A 314 -9.56 3.42 -17.86
N ILE A 315 -10.18 2.94 -16.79
CA ILE A 315 -11.60 2.54 -16.82
C ILE A 315 -12.42 3.79 -16.50
N GLU A 316 -13.26 4.20 -17.46
CA GLU A 316 -14.00 5.48 -17.40
C GLU A 316 -15.12 5.49 -16.36
N ALA A 317 -15.94 4.44 -16.39
CA ALA A 317 -17.06 4.26 -15.47
C ALA A 317 -16.74 3.08 -14.55
N THR A 318 -16.23 3.38 -13.36
CA THR A 318 -15.91 2.37 -12.35
C THR A 318 -16.85 2.44 -11.17
N ARG A 319 -17.25 1.28 -10.67
CA ARG A 319 -17.60 1.14 -9.25
C ARG A 319 -16.37 0.71 -8.49
N HIS A 320 -16.10 1.33 -7.35
CA HIS A 320 -15.00 0.97 -6.47
C HIS A 320 -15.54 0.06 -5.38
N LEU A 321 -15.38 -1.25 -5.57
CA LEU A 321 -15.77 -2.27 -4.61
C LEU A 321 -14.52 -2.81 -3.91
N GLU A 322 -14.59 -2.95 -2.58
CA GLU A 322 -13.52 -3.57 -1.79
C GLU A 322 -14.08 -4.64 -0.87
N ILE A 323 -13.29 -5.67 -0.56
CA ILE A 323 -13.70 -6.80 0.27
C ILE A 323 -12.93 -6.75 1.59
N GLN A 324 -13.66 -6.80 2.71
CA GLN A 324 -13.02 -6.92 4.01
C GLN A 324 -12.57 -8.36 4.22
N VAL A 325 -11.30 -8.53 4.61
CA VAL A 325 -10.70 -9.82 4.91
C VAL A 325 -10.23 -9.84 6.36
N ILE A 326 -10.31 -11.00 7.02
CA ILE A 326 -9.65 -11.31 8.28
C ILE A 326 -9.04 -12.71 8.20
N GLY A 327 -7.87 -12.90 8.79
CA GLY A 327 -7.19 -14.18 8.83
C GLY A 327 -6.08 -14.21 9.87
N ASN A 328 -5.59 -15.41 10.17
CA ASN A 328 -4.53 -15.64 11.17
C ASN A 328 -3.23 -16.20 10.56
N GLY A 329 -3.16 -16.32 9.24
CA GLY A 329 -2.05 -16.96 8.51
C GLY A 329 -2.32 -18.41 8.12
N ASP A 330 -3.24 -19.11 8.80
CA ASP A 330 -3.67 -20.47 8.46
C ASP A 330 -5.00 -20.48 7.72
N TRP A 331 -5.93 -19.63 8.17
CA TRP A 331 -7.24 -19.45 7.57
C TRP A 331 -7.50 -17.98 7.27
N CYS A 332 -8.44 -17.77 6.36
CA CYS A 332 -8.88 -16.46 5.89
C CYS A 332 -10.38 -16.51 5.61
N LEU A 333 -11.10 -15.46 5.99
CA LEU A 333 -12.52 -15.29 5.70
C LEU A 333 -12.82 -13.85 5.28
N THR A 334 -13.88 -13.67 4.50
CA THR A 334 -14.36 -12.37 4.06
C THR A 334 -15.52 -11.89 4.93
N LEU A 335 -15.55 -10.61 5.29
CA LEU A 335 -16.63 -9.98 6.05
C LEU A 335 -17.58 -9.16 5.15
N GLY A 336 -17.71 -9.56 3.88
CA GLY A 336 -18.48 -8.86 2.86
C GLY A 336 -17.72 -7.73 2.16
N GLY A 337 -18.40 -7.06 1.24
CA GLY A 337 -17.83 -5.95 0.46
C GLY A 337 -18.30 -4.58 0.93
N ARG A 338 -17.62 -3.52 0.50
CA ARG A 338 -18.03 -2.12 0.61
C ARG A 338 -18.02 -1.47 -0.76
N ASP A 339 -19.06 -0.69 -1.04
CA ASP A 339 -19.10 0.22 -2.18
C ASP A 339 -18.57 1.58 -1.75
N CYS A 340 -17.41 1.93 -2.30
CA CYS A 340 -16.69 3.17 -2.05
C CYS A 340 -16.66 4.04 -3.32
N SER A 341 -17.64 3.88 -4.23
CA SER A 341 -17.64 4.55 -5.54
C SER A 341 -17.85 6.07 -5.45
N LEU A 342 -18.45 6.57 -4.36
CA LEU A 342 -18.61 8.01 -4.18
C LEU A 342 -17.28 8.62 -3.72
N GLN A 343 -16.58 9.22 -4.69
CA GLN A 343 -15.26 9.78 -4.50
C GLN A 343 -15.18 11.20 -5.06
N MET A 344 -14.30 12.00 -4.48
CA MET A 344 -13.87 13.28 -5.04
C MET A 344 -12.36 13.28 -5.13
N HIS A 345 -11.82 13.57 -6.32
CA HIS A 345 -10.38 13.50 -6.59
C HIS A 345 -9.73 12.17 -6.17
N GLU A 346 -10.40 11.04 -6.44
CA GLU A 346 -9.93 9.68 -6.12
C GLU A 346 -9.73 9.44 -4.60
N GLN A 347 -10.43 10.22 -3.77
CA GLN A 347 -10.55 10.02 -2.33
C GLN A 347 -11.99 9.68 -1.97
N LYS A 348 -12.16 8.66 -1.11
CA LYS A 348 -13.47 8.18 -0.66
C LYS A 348 -14.16 9.25 0.19
N LEU A 349 -15.45 9.49 -0.09
CA LEU A 349 -16.29 10.41 0.67
C LEU A 349 -17.42 9.70 1.42
N LEU A 350 -17.95 8.63 0.82
CA LEU A 350 -18.99 7.79 1.41
C LEU A 350 -18.71 6.34 1.07
N GLU A 351 -18.65 5.50 2.11
CA GLU A 351 -18.58 4.06 1.97
C GLU A 351 -19.89 3.43 2.46
N VAL A 352 -20.46 2.53 1.64
CA VAL A 352 -21.67 1.79 2.00
C VAL A 352 -21.34 0.30 2.04
N SER A 353 -21.66 -0.36 3.14
CA SER A 353 -21.49 -1.82 3.24
C SER A 353 -22.43 -2.53 2.27
N THR A 354 -21.90 -3.42 1.44
CA THR A 354 -22.72 -4.28 0.58
C THR A 354 -23.40 -5.33 1.44
N THR A 355 -24.73 -5.41 1.36
CA THR A 355 -25.46 -6.47 2.04
C THR A 355 -25.48 -7.74 1.20
N THR A 356 -25.67 -8.89 1.83
CA THR A 356 -25.86 -10.17 1.14
C THR A 356 -26.99 -10.10 0.11
N GLU A 357 -28.07 -9.40 0.43
CA GLU A 357 -29.21 -9.16 -0.46
C GLU A 357 -28.79 -8.31 -1.65
N SER A 358 -27.99 -7.28 -1.43
CA SER A 358 -27.48 -6.41 -2.49
C SER A 358 -26.58 -7.18 -3.45
N LEU A 359 -25.67 -8.02 -2.92
CA LEU A 359 -24.82 -8.87 -3.76
C LEU A 359 -25.64 -9.90 -4.56
N ARG A 360 -26.63 -10.55 -3.93
CA ARG A 360 -27.54 -11.47 -4.62
C ARG A 360 -28.34 -10.78 -5.72
N ALA A 361 -28.82 -9.56 -5.47
CA ALA A 361 -29.52 -8.78 -6.48
C ALA A 361 -28.60 -8.46 -7.67
N ILE A 362 -27.36 -8.04 -7.42
CA ILE A 362 -26.37 -7.78 -8.47
C ILE A 362 -26.05 -9.06 -9.25
N ILE A 363 -25.83 -10.21 -8.60
CA ILE A 363 -25.60 -11.50 -9.26
C ILE A 363 -26.79 -11.87 -10.17
N ALA A 364 -28.03 -11.65 -9.71
CA ALA A 364 -29.23 -11.90 -10.49
C ALA A 364 -29.33 -10.98 -11.72
N GLU A 365 -29.01 -9.69 -11.57
CA GLU A 365 -28.96 -8.72 -12.67
C GLU A 365 -27.83 -9.00 -13.66
N SER A 366 -26.70 -9.53 -13.21
CA SER A 366 -25.57 -9.96 -14.05
C SER A 366 -25.86 -11.24 -14.86
N SER A 367 -27.08 -11.77 -14.84
CA SER A 367 -27.50 -12.94 -15.64
C SER A 367 -27.27 -12.78 -17.15
N LYS A 368 -27.24 -11.55 -17.67
CA LYS A 368 -26.91 -11.24 -19.08
C LYS A 368 -25.41 -11.15 -19.37
N HIS A 369 -24.56 -11.18 -18.34
CA HIS A 369 -23.11 -11.06 -18.43
C HIS A 369 -22.43 -12.24 -17.70
N PRO A 370 -22.30 -13.42 -18.36
CA PRO A 370 -21.86 -14.66 -17.70
C PRO A 370 -20.52 -14.54 -16.97
N THR A 371 -19.57 -13.79 -17.54
CA THR A 371 -18.25 -13.53 -16.94
C THR A 371 -18.36 -12.71 -15.65
N GLN A 372 -19.21 -11.68 -15.65
CA GLN A 372 -19.46 -10.86 -14.47
C GLN A 372 -20.18 -11.65 -13.38
N LYS A 373 -21.19 -12.45 -13.76
CA LYS A 373 -21.92 -13.32 -12.84
C LYS A 373 -20.98 -14.30 -12.13
N ARG A 374 -20.12 -14.99 -12.88
CA ARG A 374 -19.14 -15.94 -12.34
C ARG A 374 -18.10 -15.28 -11.43
N ALA A 375 -17.79 -14.00 -11.62
CA ALA A 375 -16.86 -13.27 -10.75
C ALA A 375 -17.49 -12.82 -9.43
N LEU A 376 -18.83 -12.75 -9.37
CA LEU A 376 -19.59 -12.32 -8.19
C LEU A 376 -20.14 -13.50 -7.36
N GLU A 377 -20.31 -14.67 -7.98
CA GLU A 377 -20.57 -15.97 -7.33
C GLU A 377 -19.31 -16.54 -6.69
#